data_AF-A0A1H3HC77-F1
#
_entry.id   AF-A0A1H3HC77-F1
#
_cell.length_a   1.000
_cell.length_b   1.000
_cell.length_c   1.000
_cell.angle_alpha   90.00
_cell.angle_beta   90.00
_cell.angle_gamma   90.00
#
_symmetry.space_group_name_H-M   'P 1'
#
loop_
_entity.id
_entity.type
_entity.pdbx_description
1 polymer ?
#
loop_
_entity_poly.entity_id
_entity_poly.type
_entity_poly.pdbx_seq_one_letter_code
_entity_poly.pdbx_strand_id
1 'polypeptide(L)'
;MPSYAVSESERRTQARLSVQIPVQLQDARQKSVYTATLMDLSWGGALCQTATELPIASEQSIWLRLPWTGKETIDIEAVLLRQKALESNRYMLALRFQRLSIFNQTRLEKLLGQLQGTNEQDTQHAANPLVATLEVQIQTVGEWRGALSEIAKGQLQIASPLTLTAGQSAALQFNGVPTRAQVRLRARVLESIEMPRQRGSLERLYRITLAFEHPLKVLQQWAEWLLNQFVVVDNSTQSSVASAATGIIPARVVLTRTENSALEIGFPETLDYLMTVWGNINAFETIFQRLTFGDLGLNVEWTPEAWAELQFLQDIHDRAYGLSNARLSPWL
;
A
#
# COMPACT_ATOMS: atom_id res chain seq x y z
N MET A 1 -37.37 23.23 -18.41
CA MET A 1 -36.67 23.55 -17.14
C MET A 1 -36.19 22.24 -16.54
N PRO A 2 -34.95 21.80 -16.82
CA PRO A 2 -34.44 20.57 -16.23
C PRO A 2 -34.08 20.82 -14.77
N SER A 3 -34.63 19.95 -13.92
CA SER A 3 -34.39 19.90 -12.48
C SER A 3 -32.92 19.56 -12.21
N TYR A 4 -32.19 20.50 -11.62
CA TYR A 4 -30.92 20.23 -10.97
C TYR A 4 -31.21 19.42 -9.70
N ALA A 5 -31.22 18.10 -9.82
CA ALA A 5 -31.08 17.23 -8.67
C ALA A 5 -29.68 17.47 -8.08
N VAL A 6 -29.64 18.11 -6.91
CA VAL A 6 -28.45 18.22 -6.07
C VAL A 6 -27.87 16.81 -5.91
N SER A 7 -26.66 16.58 -6.42
CA SER A 7 -25.97 15.31 -6.26
C SER A 7 -25.84 15.03 -4.77
N GLU A 8 -26.20 13.81 -4.35
CA GLU A 8 -25.89 13.33 -3.00
C GLU A 8 -24.39 13.54 -2.78
N SER A 9 -24.06 14.54 -1.94
CA SER A 9 -22.72 14.92 -1.52
C SER A 9 -21.83 13.68 -1.43
N GLU A 10 -20.69 13.72 -2.12
CA GLU A 10 -19.71 12.65 -2.21
C GLU A 10 -19.10 12.30 -0.84
N ARG A 11 -19.83 11.52 -0.01
CA ARG A 11 -19.40 11.04 1.31
C ARG A 11 -18.37 9.89 1.23
N ARG A 12 -17.79 9.65 0.05
CA ARG A 12 -16.99 8.46 -0.23
C ARG A 12 -15.52 8.80 -0.04
N THR A 13 -14.83 8.01 0.78
CA THR A 13 -13.41 8.23 1.12
C THR A 13 -12.44 7.48 0.19
N GLN A 14 -12.94 6.75 -0.82
CA GLN A 14 -12.15 5.89 -1.71
C GLN A 14 -12.68 5.95 -3.14
N ALA A 15 -11.77 6.02 -4.11
CA ALA A 15 -12.11 6.00 -5.53
C ALA A 15 -12.67 4.63 -5.95
N ARG A 16 -13.64 4.63 -6.87
CA ARG A 16 -14.26 3.44 -7.45
C ARG A 16 -14.00 3.39 -8.94
N LEU A 17 -13.62 2.22 -9.42
CA LEU A 17 -13.38 1.93 -10.82
C LEU A 17 -14.57 1.14 -11.34
N SER A 18 -15.23 1.67 -12.37
CA SER A 18 -16.29 0.96 -13.07
C SER A 18 -15.69 -0.22 -13.84
N VAL A 19 -16.27 -1.40 -13.67
CA VAL A 19 -15.80 -2.63 -14.30
C VAL A 19 -17.00 -3.56 -14.53
N GLN A 20 -16.95 -4.42 -15.54
CA GLN A 20 -17.97 -5.44 -15.78
C GLN A 20 -17.30 -6.79 -15.96
N ILE A 21 -17.10 -7.50 -14.86
CA ILE A 21 -16.48 -8.84 -14.87
C ILE A 21 -17.31 -9.85 -14.08
N PRO A 22 -17.39 -11.12 -14.53
CA PRO A 22 -18.02 -12.16 -13.75
C PRO A 22 -17.20 -12.46 -12.49
N VAL A 23 -17.88 -12.58 -11.36
CA VAL A 23 -17.28 -12.90 -10.05
C VAL A 23 -18.12 -13.95 -9.34
N GLN A 24 -17.54 -14.56 -8.32
CA GLN A 24 -18.27 -15.49 -7.45
C GLN A 24 -18.42 -14.88 -6.06
N LEU A 25 -19.60 -15.08 -5.48
CA LEU A 25 -19.91 -14.75 -4.11
C LEU A 25 -20.18 -16.05 -3.36
N GLN A 26 -19.52 -16.29 -2.23
CA GLN A 26 -19.76 -17.48 -1.43
C GLN A 26 -20.21 -17.10 -0.02
N ASP A 27 -21.35 -17.63 0.42
CA ASP A 27 -21.78 -17.47 1.81
C ASP A 27 -20.79 -18.19 2.75
N ALA A 28 -20.25 -17.45 3.72
CA ALA A 28 -19.33 -17.98 4.70
C ALA A 28 -19.96 -19.07 5.59
N ARG A 29 -21.30 -19.05 5.77
CA ARG A 29 -22.03 -20.01 6.62
C ARG A 29 -22.44 -21.26 5.87
N GLN A 30 -23.17 -21.10 4.76
CA GLN A 30 -23.77 -22.22 4.03
C GLN A 30 -22.86 -22.81 2.95
N LYS A 31 -21.73 -22.14 2.62
CA LYS A 31 -20.81 -22.49 1.53
C LYS A 31 -21.45 -22.54 0.14
N SER A 32 -22.68 -22.04 -0.01
CA SER A 32 -23.33 -21.83 -1.31
C SER A 32 -22.56 -20.78 -2.11
N VAL A 33 -22.35 -21.07 -3.40
CA VAL A 33 -21.67 -20.18 -4.33
C VAL A 33 -22.70 -19.59 -5.30
N TYR A 34 -22.66 -18.27 -5.45
CA TYR A 34 -23.54 -17.49 -6.30
C TYR A 34 -22.70 -16.79 -7.36
N THR A 35 -23.21 -16.72 -8.59
CA THR A 35 -22.58 -15.94 -9.66
C THR A 35 -23.09 -14.51 -9.61
N ALA A 36 -22.18 -13.56 -9.82
CA ALA A 36 -22.48 -12.14 -9.88
C ALA A 36 -21.65 -11.46 -10.96
N THR A 37 -22.07 -10.26 -11.34
CA THR A 37 -21.28 -9.34 -12.16
C THR A 37 -20.77 -8.22 -11.27
N LEU A 38 -19.46 -8.06 -11.17
CA LEU A 38 -18.86 -6.89 -10.54
C LEU A 38 -19.15 -5.68 -11.42
N MET A 39 -19.64 -4.61 -10.81
CA MET A 39 -20.05 -3.35 -11.46
C MET A 39 -19.11 -2.19 -11.10
N ASP A 40 -18.68 -2.15 -9.84
CA ASP A 40 -17.62 -1.25 -9.39
C ASP A 40 -16.68 -1.96 -8.41
N LEU A 41 -15.43 -1.53 -8.41
CA LEU A 41 -14.39 -2.00 -7.50
C LEU A 41 -13.62 -0.81 -6.93
N SER A 42 -13.38 -0.84 -5.63
CA SER A 42 -12.50 0.11 -4.94
C SER A 42 -11.50 -0.64 -4.09
N TRP A 43 -10.57 0.10 -3.49
CA TRP A 43 -9.66 -0.50 -2.53
C TRP A 43 -10.42 -1.16 -1.38
N GLY A 44 -11.52 -0.60 -0.86
CA GLY A 44 -12.21 -1.10 0.33
C GLY A 44 -13.62 -1.68 0.15
N GLY A 45 -14.10 -1.83 -1.08
CA GLY A 45 -15.42 -2.39 -1.32
C GLY A 45 -15.69 -2.65 -2.79
N ALA A 46 -16.83 -3.28 -3.03
CA ALA A 46 -17.27 -3.67 -4.36
C ALA A 46 -18.79 -3.48 -4.48
N LEU A 47 -19.25 -3.25 -5.70
CA LEU A 47 -20.66 -3.28 -6.05
C LEU A 47 -20.88 -4.41 -7.04
N CYS A 48 -21.75 -5.35 -6.70
CA CYS A 48 -22.05 -6.51 -7.53
C CYS A 48 -23.52 -6.51 -7.96
N GLN A 49 -23.81 -7.13 -9.09
CA GLN A 49 -25.15 -7.38 -9.59
C GLN A 49 -25.41 -8.88 -9.67
N THR A 50 -26.59 -9.32 -9.26
CA THR A 50 -27.03 -10.72 -9.32
C THR A 50 -28.39 -10.84 -10.00
N ALA A 51 -28.70 -12.02 -10.53
CA ALA A 51 -29.97 -12.31 -11.19
C ALA A 51 -31.11 -12.65 -10.22
N THR A 52 -30.79 -12.93 -8.95
CA THR A 52 -31.76 -13.28 -7.92
C THR A 52 -31.32 -12.68 -6.60
N GLU A 53 -32.28 -12.46 -5.72
CA GLU A 53 -32.01 -12.09 -4.33
C GLU A 53 -31.15 -13.18 -3.67
N LEU A 54 -30.08 -12.75 -2.99
CA LEU A 54 -29.29 -13.68 -2.20
C LEU A 54 -29.96 -13.89 -0.84
N PRO A 55 -30.07 -15.13 -0.35
CA PRO A 55 -30.61 -15.42 0.99
C PRO A 55 -29.58 -15.09 2.08
N ILE A 56 -28.98 -13.91 2.02
CA ILE A 56 -27.90 -13.43 2.88
C ILE A 56 -28.38 -12.14 3.54
N ALA A 57 -28.37 -12.11 4.87
CA ALA A 57 -28.80 -10.93 5.60
C ALA A 57 -27.79 -9.78 5.42
N SER A 58 -28.25 -8.55 5.61
CA SER A 58 -27.34 -7.42 5.76
C SER A 58 -26.41 -7.66 6.96
N GLU A 59 -25.18 -7.19 6.86
CA GLU A 59 -24.09 -7.39 7.82
C GLU A 59 -23.52 -8.82 7.91
N GLN A 60 -24.01 -9.75 7.10
CA GLN A 60 -23.45 -11.09 7.02
C GLN A 60 -22.15 -11.12 6.18
N SER A 61 -21.19 -11.91 6.65
CA SER A 61 -19.92 -12.14 5.95
C SER A 61 -20.11 -13.01 4.70
N ILE A 62 -19.48 -12.59 3.61
CA ILE A 62 -19.50 -13.22 2.30
C ILE A 62 -18.09 -13.20 1.71
N TRP A 63 -17.70 -14.25 1.02
CA TRP A 63 -16.45 -14.30 0.27
C TRP A 63 -16.69 -13.80 -1.15
N LEU A 64 -16.01 -12.72 -1.54
CA LEU A 64 -15.92 -12.27 -2.91
C LEU A 64 -14.68 -12.92 -3.55
N ARG A 65 -14.87 -13.61 -4.68
CA ARG A 65 -13.78 -14.13 -5.50
C ARG A 65 -13.69 -13.36 -6.80
N LEU A 66 -12.62 -12.58 -6.92
CA LEU A 66 -12.28 -11.92 -8.18
C LEU A 66 -11.42 -12.86 -9.03
N PRO A 67 -11.62 -12.93 -10.35
CA PRO A 67 -10.70 -13.64 -11.23
C PRO A 67 -9.32 -12.98 -11.22
N TRP A 68 -8.27 -13.79 -11.23
CA TRP A 68 -6.89 -13.37 -11.39
C TRP A 68 -6.24 -14.12 -12.57
N THR A 69 -4.97 -13.87 -12.85
CA THR A 69 -4.23 -14.49 -13.96
C THR A 69 -4.37 -16.02 -13.95
N GLY A 70 -4.76 -16.59 -15.10
CA GLY A 70 -4.99 -18.03 -15.23
C GLY A 70 -6.27 -18.50 -14.54
N LYS A 71 -6.15 -19.48 -13.63
CA LYS A 71 -7.26 -20.02 -12.82
C LYS A 71 -7.21 -19.55 -11.36
N GLU A 72 -6.32 -18.60 -11.07
CA GLU A 72 -6.17 -18.05 -9.72
C GLU A 72 -7.28 -17.06 -9.41
N THR A 73 -7.49 -16.78 -8.13
CA THR A 73 -8.48 -15.80 -7.66
C THR A 73 -7.91 -14.89 -6.59
N ILE A 74 -8.53 -13.73 -6.42
CA ILE A 74 -8.37 -12.87 -5.25
C ILE A 74 -9.57 -13.13 -4.35
N ASP A 75 -9.35 -13.85 -3.26
CA ASP A 75 -10.36 -14.11 -2.25
C ASP A 75 -10.39 -12.99 -1.21
N ILE A 76 -11.56 -12.38 -1.02
CA ILE A 76 -11.80 -11.27 -0.10
C ILE A 76 -12.95 -11.62 0.83
N GLU A 77 -12.73 -11.60 2.14
CA GLU A 77 -13.82 -11.64 3.13
C GLU A 77 -14.45 -10.25 3.17
N ALA A 78 -15.74 -10.18 2.85
CA ALA A 78 -16.51 -8.95 2.80
C ALA A 78 -17.78 -9.07 3.64
N VAL A 79 -18.44 -7.94 3.87
CA VAL A 79 -19.74 -7.87 4.51
C VAL A 79 -20.73 -7.27 3.53
N LEU A 80 -21.90 -7.89 3.40
CA LEU A 80 -23.01 -7.35 2.62
C LEU A 80 -23.63 -6.16 3.38
N LEU A 81 -23.47 -4.94 2.88
CA LEU A 81 -24.02 -3.75 3.54
C LEU A 81 -25.51 -3.57 3.26
N ARG A 82 -25.91 -3.84 2.02
CA ARG A 82 -27.28 -3.72 1.55
C ARG A 82 -27.45 -4.47 0.23
N GLN A 83 -28.68 -4.91 0.01
CA GLN A 83 -29.16 -5.42 -1.25
C GLN A 83 -30.35 -4.57 -1.71
N LYS A 84 -30.36 -4.18 -2.98
CA LYS A 84 -31.43 -3.38 -3.58
C LYS A 84 -31.93 -4.05 -4.85
N ALA A 85 -33.24 -4.27 -4.94
CA ALA A 85 -33.87 -4.69 -6.18
C ALA A 85 -33.76 -3.60 -7.25
N LEU A 86 -33.42 -4.01 -8.46
CA LEU A 86 -33.47 -3.22 -9.67
C LEU A 86 -34.64 -3.66 -10.55
N GLU A 87 -34.89 -2.88 -11.60
CA GLU A 87 -35.74 -3.29 -12.71
C GLU A 87 -35.25 -4.60 -13.34
N SER A 88 -36.16 -5.38 -13.93
CA SER A 88 -35.85 -6.67 -14.57
C SER A 88 -35.39 -7.79 -13.61
N ASN A 89 -35.86 -7.79 -12.36
CA ASN A 89 -35.59 -8.85 -11.37
C ASN A 89 -34.09 -9.04 -11.06
N ARG A 90 -33.29 -7.98 -11.16
CA ARG A 90 -31.87 -8.00 -10.79
C ARG A 90 -31.68 -7.38 -9.41
N TYR A 91 -30.58 -7.71 -8.76
CA TYR A 91 -30.28 -7.22 -7.42
C TYR A 91 -28.87 -6.64 -7.36
N MET A 92 -28.76 -5.45 -6.79
CA MET A 92 -27.49 -4.78 -6.52
C MET A 92 -27.05 -5.04 -5.09
N LEU A 93 -25.81 -5.45 -4.92
CA LEU A 93 -25.19 -5.82 -3.66
C LEU A 93 -24.03 -4.87 -3.39
N ALA A 94 -24.12 -4.10 -2.31
CA ALA A 94 -23.01 -3.26 -1.87
C ALA A 94 -22.19 -4.04 -0.83
N LEU A 95 -20.92 -4.29 -1.13
CA LEU A 95 -20.00 -5.05 -0.30
C LEU A 95 -18.93 -4.13 0.29
N ARG A 96 -18.59 -4.36 1.55
CA ARG A 96 -17.43 -3.75 2.21
C ARG A 96 -16.41 -4.81 2.54
N PHE A 97 -15.16 -4.60 2.19
CA PHE A 97 -14.10 -5.56 2.51
C PHE A 97 -13.83 -5.54 4.02
N GLN A 98 -13.69 -6.72 4.61
CA GLN A 98 -13.46 -6.93 6.03
C GLN A 98 -12.09 -7.56 6.27
N ARG A 99 -11.72 -8.58 5.50
CA ARG A 99 -10.38 -9.17 5.56
C ARG A 99 -9.87 -9.57 4.19
N LEU A 100 -8.56 -9.45 4.05
CA LEU A 100 -7.81 -9.81 2.85
C LEU A 100 -6.46 -10.37 3.30
N SER A 101 -5.92 -11.39 2.62
CA SER A 101 -4.52 -11.77 2.89
C SER A 101 -3.57 -10.71 2.35
N ILE A 102 -2.35 -10.61 2.90
CA ILE A 102 -1.32 -9.69 2.40
C ILE A 102 -1.09 -9.92 0.90
N PHE A 103 -1.03 -11.18 0.47
CA PHE A 103 -0.86 -11.55 -0.92
C PHE A 103 -2.03 -11.12 -1.83
N ASN A 104 -3.28 -11.33 -1.37
CA ASN A 104 -4.45 -10.90 -2.12
C ASN A 104 -4.59 -9.36 -2.13
N GLN A 105 -4.06 -8.66 -1.12
CA GLN A 105 -3.96 -7.19 -1.14
C GLN A 105 -3.06 -6.73 -2.29
N THR A 106 -1.86 -7.30 -2.42
CA THR A 106 -0.95 -6.97 -3.52
C THR A 106 -1.59 -7.23 -4.88
N ARG A 107 -2.32 -8.35 -5.04
CA ARG A 107 -3.06 -8.64 -6.27
C ARG A 107 -4.19 -7.64 -6.53
N LEU A 108 -4.95 -7.27 -5.50
CA LEU A 108 -6.02 -6.27 -5.60
C LEU A 108 -5.45 -4.92 -6.01
N GLU A 109 -4.33 -4.48 -5.43
CA GLU A 109 -3.68 -3.22 -5.79
C GLU A 109 -3.20 -3.22 -7.24
N LYS A 110 -2.61 -4.34 -7.71
CA LYS A 110 -2.25 -4.51 -9.12
C LYS A 110 -3.47 -4.47 -10.05
N LEU A 111 -4.55 -5.16 -9.68
CA LEU A 111 -5.81 -5.14 -10.43
C LEU A 111 -6.36 -3.72 -10.55
N LEU A 112 -6.43 -2.99 -9.44
CA LEU A 112 -6.91 -1.61 -9.43
C LEU A 112 -6.04 -0.69 -10.28
N GLY A 113 -4.72 -0.84 -10.24
CA GLY A 113 -3.80 -0.10 -11.11
C GLY A 113 -4.03 -0.39 -12.60
N GLN A 114 -4.26 -1.65 -12.97
CA GLN A 114 -4.58 -2.02 -14.35
C GLN A 114 -5.93 -1.46 -14.82
N LEU A 115 -6.94 -1.49 -13.95
CA LEU A 115 -8.26 -0.92 -14.23
C LEU A 115 -8.22 0.62 -14.34
N GLN A 116 -7.31 1.29 -13.63
CA GLN A 116 -7.07 2.74 -13.81
C GLN A 116 -6.46 3.04 -15.17
N GLY A 117 -5.39 2.33 -15.55
CA GLY A 117 -4.69 2.56 -16.83
C GLY A 117 -5.53 2.25 -18.08
N THR A 118 -6.52 1.35 -17.96
CA THR A 118 -7.42 1.00 -19.09
C THR A 118 -8.47 2.10 -19.36
N ASN A 119 -8.76 2.97 -18.39
CA ASN A 119 -9.76 4.04 -18.51
C ASN A 119 -9.16 5.37 -19.05
N GLU A 120 -7.90 5.38 -19.48
CA GLU A 120 -7.13 6.57 -19.92
C GLU A 120 -7.53 7.14 -21.30
N GLN A 121 -8.80 7.07 -21.69
CA GLN A 121 -9.32 7.94 -22.76
C GLN A 121 -9.60 9.38 -22.27
N ASP A 122 -9.50 9.65 -20.96
CA ASP A 122 -9.58 11.00 -20.37
C ASP A 122 -8.19 11.51 -19.95
N THR A 123 -7.49 12.15 -20.90
CA THR A 123 -6.08 12.59 -20.82
C THR A 123 -5.77 13.77 -19.87
N GLN A 124 -6.54 14.02 -18.81
CA GLN A 124 -6.25 15.13 -17.87
C GLN A 124 -6.44 14.85 -16.38
N HIS A 125 -6.71 13.61 -15.97
CA HIS A 125 -6.77 13.27 -14.54
C HIS A 125 -5.58 12.40 -14.17
N ALA A 126 -4.53 13.04 -13.62
CA ALA A 126 -3.51 12.35 -12.86
C ALA A 126 -4.18 11.34 -11.90
N ALA A 127 -3.75 10.08 -11.92
CA ALA A 127 -4.42 8.98 -11.24
C ALA A 127 -4.70 9.31 -9.77
N ASN A 128 -5.97 9.58 -9.45
CA ASN A 128 -6.40 9.89 -8.09
C ASN A 128 -6.01 8.77 -7.11
N PRO A 129 -5.59 9.10 -5.88
CA PRO A 129 -5.32 8.12 -4.83
C PRO A 129 -6.48 7.14 -4.68
N LEU A 130 -6.22 5.84 -4.86
CA LEU A 130 -7.22 4.80 -4.59
C LEU A 130 -7.58 4.73 -3.11
N VAL A 131 -6.63 5.08 -2.23
CA VAL A 131 -6.77 5.06 -0.78
C VAL A 131 -5.78 6.03 -0.10
N ALA A 132 -6.17 6.60 1.03
CA ALA A 132 -5.25 7.29 1.93
C ALA A 132 -4.14 6.32 2.40
N THR A 133 -2.88 6.72 2.22
CA THR A 133 -1.72 5.96 2.70
C THR A 133 -1.08 6.70 3.86
N LEU A 134 -0.83 5.98 4.94
CA LEU A 134 -0.10 6.44 6.11
C LEU A 134 1.26 5.77 6.10
N GLU A 135 2.32 6.56 6.01
CA GLU A 135 3.66 6.06 6.18
C GLU A 135 4.02 6.10 7.67
N VAL A 136 4.24 4.92 8.22
CA VAL A 136 4.67 4.72 9.60
C VAL A 136 6.19 4.85 9.62
N GLN A 137 6.69 5.84 10.35
CA GLN A 137 8.11 6.15 10.44
C GLN A 137 8.73 5.36 11.58
N ILE A 138 9.58 4.38 11.24
CA ILE A 138 10.30 3.58 12.23
C ILE A 138 11.80 3.84 12.07
N GLN A 139 12.40 4.40 13.12
CA GLN A 139 13.80 4.83 13.11
C GLN A 139 14.73 3.80 13.73
N THR A 140 14.23 3.00 14.68
CA THR A 140 15.06 2.05 15.44
C THR A 140 14.55 0.61 15.34
N VAL A 141 15.46 -0.35 15.52
CA VAL A 141 15.10 -1.78 15.64
C VAL A 141 14.18 -2.03 16.85
N GLY A 142 14.35 -1.26 17.94
CA GLY A 142 13.47 -1.35 19.11
C GLY A 142 12.02 -0.95 18.81
N GLU A 143 11.84 0.14 18.05
CA GLU A 143 10.53 0.57 17.56
C GLU A 143 9.92 -0.46 16.60
N TRP A 144 10.72 -1.06 15.72
CA TRP A 144 10.27 -2.17 14.87
C TRP A 144 9.78 -3.36 15.69
N ARG A 145 10.53 -3.78 16.72
CA ARG A 145 10.10 -4.87 17.61
C ARG A 145 8.78 -4.54 18.31
N GLY A 146 8.60 -3.29 18.75
CA GLY A 146 7.34 -2.80 19.31
C GLY A 146 6.19 -2.84 18.30
N ALA A 147 6.40 -2.28 17.10
CA ALA A 147 5.43 -2.27 16.01
C ALA A 147 4.98 -3.69 15.63
N LEU A 148 5.94 -4.61 15.44
CA LEU A 148 5.66 -6.00 15.07
C LEU A 148 4.90 -6.73 16.18
N SER A 149 5.18 -6.44 17.45
CA SER A 149 4.41 -6.98 18.58
C SER A 149 2.95 -6.54 18.54
N GLU A 150 2.67 -5.28 18.25
CA GLU A 150 1.30 -4.76 18.11
C GLU A 150 0.62 -5.32 16.84
N ILE A 151 1.33 -5.38 15.71
CA ILE A 151 0.81 -5.97 14.47
C ILE A 151 0.43 -7.45 14.68
N ALA A 152 1.23 -8.21 15.43
CA ALA A 152 0.92 -9.60 15.78
C ALA A 152 -0.32 -9.75 16.69
N LYS A 153 -0.73 -8.67 17.38
CA LYS A 153 -2.01 -8.57 18.13
C LYS A 153 -3.17 -8.10 17.24
N GLY A 154 -2.90 -7.69 16.00
CA GLY A 154 -3.88 -7.24 15.04
C GLY A 154 -4.26 -5.77 15.17
N GLN A 155 -3.50 -4.97 15.93
CA GLN A 155 -3.76 -3.54 16.12
C GLN A 155 -2.48 -2.70 16.07
N LEU A 156 -2.61 -1.41 15.84
CA LEU A 156 -1.49 -0.48 15.92
C LEU A 156 -1.98 0.90 16.34
N GLN A 157 -1.20 1.60 17.17
CA GLN A 157 -1.44 3.01 17.49
C GLN A 157 -0.38 3.88 16.83
N ILE A 158 -0.83 4.90 16.10
CA ILE A 158 0.04 5.85 15.41
C ILE A 158 -0.32 7.29 15.77
N ALA A 159 0.63 8.20 15.63
CA ALA A 159 0.42 9.64 15.71
C ALA A 159 0.41 10.20 14.29
N SER A 160 -0.67 10.86 13.87
CA SER A 160 -0.80 11.43 12.53
C SER A 160 -1.21 12.90 12.60
N PRO A 161 -0.74 13.77 11.67
CA PRO A 161 -1.21 15.15 11.57
C PRO A 161 -2.62 15.26 10.96
N LEU A 162 -3.15 14.19 10.36
CA LEU A 162 -4.50 14.17 9.78
C LEU A 162 -5.48 13.40 10.65
N THR A 163 -6.71 13.89 10.70
CA THR A 163 -7.84 13.13 11.25
C THR A 163 -8.28 12.08 10.26
N LEU A 164 -8.48 10.84 10.73
CA LEU A 164 -9.18 9.82 9.97
C LEU A 164 -10.51 9.48 10.64
N THR A 165 -11.50 9.12 9.82
CA THR A 165 -12.84 8.81 10.33
C THR A 165 -12.90 7.37 10.82
N ALA A 166 -13.54 7.13 11.97
CA ALA A 166 -13.79 5.77 12.45
C ALA A 166 -14.52 4.93 11.39
N GLY A 167 -14.06 3.69 11.19
CA GLY A 167 -14.54 2.79 10.14
C GLY A 167 -13.90 2.97 8.77
N GLN A 168 -13.11 4.03 8.54
CA GLN A 168 -12.34 4.21 7.31
C GLN A 168 -11.20 3.19 7.23
N SER A 169 -11.03 2.54 6.08
CA SER A 169 -9.83 1.74 5.81
C SER A 169 -8.73 2.62 5.18
N ALA A 170 -7.51 2.45 5.64
CA ALA A 170 -6.30 3.13 5.18
C ALA A 170 -5.16 2.12 4.94
N ALA A 171 -4.29 2.44 3.99
CA ALA A 171 -3.06 1.68 3.79
C ALA A 171 -1.97 2.19 4.74
N LEU A 172 -1.28 1.29 5.41
CA LEU A 172 -0.09 1.58 6.21
C LEU A 172 1.12 1.11 5.44
N GLN A 173 2.05 2.01 5.17
CA GLN A 173 3.35 1.69 4.61
C GLN A 173 4.38 1.81 5.72
N PHE A 174 5.08 0.73 6.02
CA PHE A 174 6.15 0.75 7.01
C PHE A 174 7.48 1.00 6.31
N ASN A 175 8.08 2.15 6.60
CA ASN A 175 9.39 2.54 6.08
C ASN A 175 10.38 2.60 7.26
N GLY A 176 11.55 2.02 7.10
CA GLY A 176 12.58 1.98 8.14
C GLY A 176 13.60 0.87 7.95
N VAL A 177 14.58 0.78 8.86
CA VAL A 177 15.64 -0.23 8.82
C VAL A 177 15.12 -1.57 9.35
N PRO A 178 15.20 -2.67 8.57
CA PRO A 178 15.96 -2.86 7.35
C PRO A 178 15.11 -2.46 6.13
N THR A 179 15.73 -1.82 5.14
CA THR A 179 15.09 -1.38 3.88
C THR A 179 14.31 -2.49 3.16
N ARG A 180 14.62 -3.76 3.45
CA ARG A 180 13.94 -4.96 2.94
C ARG A 180 12.56 -5.24 3.54
N ALA A 181 12.16 -4.53 4.60
CA ALA A 181 10.89 -4.71 5.28
C ALA A 181 9.80 -3.72 4.80
N GLN A 182 9.85 -3.30 3.53
CA GLN A 182 8.76 -2.51 2.95
C GLN A 182 7.51 -3.38 2.88
N VAL A 183 6.58 -3.13 3.80
CA VAL A 183 5.31 -3.83 3.84
C VAL A 183 4.20 -2.81 3.87
N ARG A 184 3.20 -3.07 3.03
CA ARG A 184 1.99 -2.29 2.93
C ARG A 184 0.83 -3.08 3.53
N LEU A 185 0.37 -2.70 4.71
CA LEU A 185 -0.74 -3.36 5.38
C LEU A 185 -2.00 -2.51 5.34
N ARG A 186 -3.09 -3.11 4.93
CA ARG A 186 -4.43 -2.58 5.15
C ARG A 186 -4.87 -2.61 6.63
N ALA A 187 -5.38 -1.49 7.12
CA ALA A 187 -6.01 -1.39 8.44
C ALA A 187 -7.24 -0.49 8.43
N ARG A 188 -8.13 -0.71 9.40
CA ARG A 188 -9.32 0.10 9.68
C ARG A 188 -9.09 0.98 10.88
N VAL A 189 -9.50 2.23 10.78
CA VAL A 189 -9.52 3.18 11.89
C VAL A 189 -10.62 2.77 12.87
N LEU A 190 -10.23 2.44 14.10
CA LEU A 190 -11.16 2.22 15.19
C LEU A 190 -11.52 3.55 15.85
N GLU A 191 -10.52 4.40 16.08
CA GLU A 191 -10.65 5.63 16.84
C GLU A 191 -9.59 6.65 16.41
N SER A 192 -9.91 7.94 16.49
CA SER A 192 -8.98 9.06 16.26
C SER A 192 -9.21 10.12 17.34
N ILE A 193 -8.20 10.37 18.18
CA ILE A 193 -8.27 11.30 19.32
C ILE A 193 -7.22 12.41 19.15
N GLU A 194 -7.61 13.68 19.27
CA GLU A 194 -6.66 14.80 19.28
C GLU A 194 -5.76 14.71 20.52
N MET A 195 -4.44 14.77 20.31
CA MET A 195 -3.48 14.75 21.41
C MET A 195 -3.33 16.15 22.04
N PRO A 196 -2.98 16.23 23.34
CA PRO A 196 -2.67 17.49 23.98
C PRO A 196 -1.53 18.20 23.23
N ARG A 197 -1.73 19.48 22.90
CA ARG A 197 -0.68 20.27 22.24
C ARG A 197 0.52 20.43 23.17
N GLN A 198 1.70 20.07 22.67
CA GLN A 198 2.94 20.40 23.34
C GLN A 198 3.18 21.92 23.25
N ARG A 199 3.68 22.52 24.34
CA ARG A 199 3.99 23.96 24.36
C ARG A 199 4.97 24.29 23.23
N GLY A 200 4.57 25.19 22.33
CA GLY A 200 5.39 25.64 21.20
C GLY A 200 5.15 24.92 19.88
N SER A 201 4.36 23.84 19.86
CA SER A 201 3.96 23.20 18.60
C SER A 201 2.64 23.78 18.09
N LEU A 202 2.63 24.21 16.83
CA LEU A 202 1.42 24.64 16.11
C LEU A 202 0.68 23.46 15.46
N GLU A 203 1.34 22.31 15.32
CA GLU A 203 0.78 21.14 14.64
C GLU A 203 -0.17 20.37 15.54
N ARG A 204 -1.35 20.05 15.01
CA ARG A 204 -2.31 19.17 15.67
C ARG A 204 -1.94 17.74 15.35
N LEU A 205 -1.68 16.94 16.38
CA LEU A 205 -1.45 15.52 16.25
C LEU A 205 -2.65 14.75 16.76
N TYR A 206 -2.99 13.68 16.07
CA TYR A 206 -4.05 12.77 16.42
C TYR A 206 -3.46 11.41 16.70
N ARG A 207 -3.85 10.81 17.82
CA ARG A 207 -3.61 9.38 18.09
C ARG A 207 -4.69 8.60 17.37
N ILE A 208 -4.27 7.74 16.44
CA ILE A 208 -5.16 6.89 15.65
C ILE A 208 -4.94 5.45 16.08
N THR A 209 -6.02 4.79 16.51
CA THR A 209 -6.04 3.36 16.82
C THR A 209 -6.54 2.60 15.59
N LEU A 210 -5.74 1.65 15.12
CA LEU A 210 -5.97 0.90 13.89
C LEU A 210 -6.14 -0.59 14.19
N ALA A 211 -7.01 -1.26 13.44
CA ALA A 211 -7.13 -2.72 13.42
C ALA A 211 -6.81 -3.25 12.02
N PHE A 212 -5.90 -4.21 11.93
CA PHE A 212 -5.51 -4.78 10.64
C PHE A 212 -6.64 -5.61 10.03
N GLU A 213 -6.87 -5.44 8.74
CA GLU A 213 -7.89 -6.17 7.98
C GLU A 213 -7.26 -7.40 7.29
N HIS A 214 -6.37 -8.08 8.02
CA HIS A 214 -5.65 -9.28 7.59
C HIS A 214 -5.91 -10.44 8.56
N PRO A 215 -5.80 -11.70 8.13
CA PRO A 215 -5.88 -12.84 9.05
C PRO A 215 -4.79 -12.76 10.14
N LEU A 216 -5.21 -12.84 11.41
CA LEU A 216 -4.29 -12.66 12.55
C LEU A 216 -3.11 -13.64 12.53
N LYS A 217 -3.35 -14.91 12.19
CA LYS A 217 -2.28 -15.92 12.08
C LYS A 217 -1.22 -15.53 11.04
N VAL A 218 -1.63 -14.91 9.93
CA VAL A 218 -0.72 -14.45 8.88
C VAL A 218 0.12 -13.27 9.39
N LEU A 219 -0.50 -12.33 10.12
CA LEU A 219 0.23 -11.22 10.75
C LEU A 219 1.23 -11.70 11.79
N GLN A 220 0.86 -12.70 12.60
CA GLN A 220 1.73 -13.32 13.60
C GLN A 220 2.94 -14.00 12.95
N GLN A 221 2.71 -14.83 11.94
CA GLN A 221 3.78 -15.51 11.19
C GLN A 221 4.70 -14.51 10.48
N TRP A 222 4.13 -13.46 9.89
CA TRP A 222 4.90 -12.41 9.23
C TRP A 222 5.74 -11.61 10.23
N ALA A 223 5.16 -11.24 11.38
CA ALA A 223 5.88 -10.52 12.43
C ALA A 223 7.01 -11.36 13.01
N GLU A 224 6.77 -12.64 13.28
CA GLU A 224 7.80 -13.59 13.74
C GLU A 224 8.91 -13.77 12.70
N TRP A 225 8.56 -13.93 11.43
CA TRP A 225 9.53 -14.04 10.35
C TRP A 225 10.43 -12.80 10.27
N LEU A 226 9.87 -11.59 10.34
CA LEU A 226 10.64 -10.34 10.34
C LEU A 226 11.52 -10.20 11.60
N LEU A 227 10.98 -10.52 12.78
CA LEU A 227 11.74 -10.52 14.03
C LEU A 227 12.99 -11.39 13.94
N ASN A 228 12.88 -12.56 13.31
CA ASN A 228 14.01 -13.46 13.08
C ASN A 228 15.05 -12.90 12.11
N GLN A 229 14.67 -12.02 11.16
CA GLN A 229 15.64 -11.36 10.27
C GLN A 229 16.53 -10.36 11.01
N PHE A 230 16.02 -9.69 12.06
CA PHE A 230 16.81 -8.74 12.84
C PHE A 230 17.94 -9.41 13.65
N VAL A 231 17.74 -10.65 14.11
CA VAL A 231 18.72 -11.39 14.90
C VAL A 231 20.00 -11.70 14.10
N VAL A 232 19.89 -11.80 12.78
CA VAL A 232 21.03 -12.09 11.90
C VAL A 232 21.95 -10.87 11.71
N VAL A 233 21.43 -9.65 11.85
CA VAL A 233 22.18 -8.39 11.64
C VAL A 233 22.87 -7.90 12.92
N ASP A 234 22.31 -8.22 14.11
CA ASP A 234 22.82 -7.78 15.42
C ASP A 234 24.12 -8.50 15.89
N ASN A 235 24.77 -9.34 15.06
CA ASN A 235 26.02 -10.02 15.43
C ASN A 235 27.29 -9.16 15.29
N SER A 236 27.15 -7.89 14.89
CA SER A 236 28.23 -6.90 14.99
C SER A 236 27.73 -5.70 15.77
N THR A 237 28.34 -5.49 16.95
CA THR A 237 28.14 -4.39 17.90
C THR A 237 27.01 -4.61 18.92
N GLN A 238 27.39 -5.21 20.05
CA GLN A 238 26.64 -5.10 21.29
C GLN A 238 26.44 -3.62 21.66
N SER A 239 25.19 -3.18 21.77
CA SER A 239 24.84 -2.03 22.61
C SER A 239 23.44 -2.20 23.18
N SER A 240 23.45 -2.36 24.51
CA SER A 240 22.41 -2.05 25.50
C SER A 240 20.95 -2.11 25.06
N VAL A 241 20.24 -3.04 25.71
CA VAL A 241 18.79 -3.11 25.87
C VAL A 241 18.21 -1.74 26.25
N ALA A 242 17.84 -0.94 25.24
CA ALA A 242 16.96 0.19 25.42
C ALA A 242 15.53 -0.34 25.37
N SER A 243 14.86 -0.25 26.52
CA SER A 243 13.43 -0.42 26.76
C SER A 243 12.60 -0.29 25.48
N ALA A 244 11.91 -1.38 25.09
CA ALA A 244 10.91 -1.36 24.05
C ALA A 244 9.80 -0.37 24.46
N ALA A 245 9.96 0.89 24.05
CA ALA A 245 8.94 1.89 24.27
C ALA A 245 7.72 1.44 23.48
N THR A 246 6.70 0.99 24.21
CA THR A 246 5.33 0.80 23.72
C THR A 246 4.78 2.20 23.45
N GLY A 247 5.31 2.83 22.40
CA GLY A 247 5.08 4.22 22.05
C GLY A 247 4.18 4.30 20.84
N ILE A 248 3.30 5.30 20.85
CA ILE A 248 2.57 5.72 19.66
C ILE A 248 3.61 6.04 18.57
N ILE A 249 3.58 5.31 17.45
CA ILE A 249 4.59 5.46 16.40
C ILE A 249 4.23 6.66 15.52
N PRO A 250 5.15 7.59 15.23
CA PRO A 250 4.85 8.69 14.32
C PRO A 250 4.51 8.16 12.93
N ALA A 251 3.49 8.75 12.31
CA ALA A 251 3.09 8.45 10.95
C ALA A 251 2.81 9.74 10.18
N ARG A 252 3.35 9.84 8.97
CA ARG A 252 3.04 10.91 8.03
C ARG A 252 2.03 10.42 7.00
N VAL A 253 1.19 11.33 6.49
CA VAL A 253 0.25 10.95 5.44
C VAL A 253 0.95 11.12 4.09
N VAL A 254 0.93 10.05 3.31
CA VAL A 254 1.37 10.04 1.92
C VAL A 254 0.10 10.06 1.06
N LEU A 255 -0.31 11.27 0.66
CA LEU A 255 -1.34 11.44 -0.37
C LEU A 255 -0.67 11.11 -1.71
N THR A 256 -0.78 9.85 -2.12
CA THR A 256 -0.24 9.17 -3.32
C THR A 256 0.65 9.91 -4.31
N ARG A 257 1.77 9.24 -4.62
CA ARG A 257 2.54 9.22 -5.89
C ARG A 257 3.25 10.51 -6.32
N THR A 258 3.88 11.20 -5.37
CA THR A 258 4.95 12.15 -5.71
C THR A 258 6.26 11.95 -4.96
N GLU A 259 6.37 10.97 -4.06
CA GLU A 259 7.63 10.78 -3.30
C GLU A 259 8.44 9.55 -3.71
N ASN A 260 7.81 8.50 -4.24
CA ASN A 260 8.54 7.29 -4.61
C ASN A 260 8.92 7.32 -6.08
N SER A 261 10.23 7.22 -6.32
CA SER A 261 10.81 7.24 -7.65
C SER A 261 10.52 5.92 -8.39
N ALA A 262 10.45 5.94 -9.72
CA ALA A 262 10.40 4.74 -10.57
C ALA A 262 11.54 3.76 -10.25
N LEU A 263 12.72 4.25 -9.83
CA LEU A 263 13.82 3.43 -9.32
C LEU A 263 13.46 2.73 -8.01
N GLU A 264 12.81 3.40 -7.07
CA GLU A 264 12.39 2.80 -5.79
C GLU A 264 11.32 1.72 -5.98
N ILE A 265 10.46 1.87 -6.99
CA ILE A 265 9.36 0.95 -7.25
C ILE A 265 9.81 -0.25 -8.10
N GLY A 266 10.59 0.00 -9.14
CA GLY A 266 10.93 -1.01 -10.15
C GLY A 266 12.31 -1.65 -9.96
N PHE A 267 13.24 -0.95 -9.31
CA PHE A 267 14.66 -1.31 -9.29
C PHE A 267 15.32 -1.04 -7.92
N PRO A 268 14.74 -1.53 -6.80
CA PRO A 268 15.28 -1.26 -5.47
C PRO A 268 16.72 -1.78 -5.29
N GLU A 269 17.09 -2.88 -5.94
CA GLU A 269 18.44 -3.43 -5.90
C GLU A 269 19.48 -2.48 -6.52
N THR A 270 19.09 -1.75 -7.57
CA THR A 270 19.92 -0.71 -8.19
C THR A 270 20.23 0.40 -7.19
N LEU A 271 19.23 0.84 -6.44
CA LEU A 271 19.43 1.87 -5.41
C LEU A 271 20.34 1.37 -4.29
N ASP A 272 20.19 0.12 -3.87
CA ASP A 272 21.09 -0.49 -2.89
C ASP A 272 22.55 -0.45 -3.39
N TYR A 273 22.81 -0.81 -4.65
CA TYR A 273 24.15 -0.72 -5.23
C TYR A 273 24.69 0.72 -5.26
N LEU A 274 23.90 1.68 -5.76
CA LEU A 274 24.31 3.08 -5.84
C LEU A 274 24.57 3.68 -4.45
N MET A 275 23.77 3.32 -3.45
CA MET A 275 23.93 3.79 -2.07
C MET A 275 25.25 3.31 -1.45
N THR A 276 25.73 2.11 -1.77
CA THR A 276 27.02 1.61 -1.23
C THR A 276 28.25 2.38 -1.72
N VAL A 277 28.13 3.05 -2.88
CA VAL A 277 29.22 3.80 -3.51
C VAL A 277 28.98 5.31 -3.50
N TRP A 278 27.91 5.77 -2.85
CA TRP A 278 27.52 7.18 -2.82
C TRP A 278 28.59 8.05 -2.15
N GLY A 279 29.03 9.11 -2.84
CA GLY A 279 30.10 10.00 -2.40
C GLY A 279 31.52 9.56 -2.77
N ASN A 280 31.69 8.38 -3.38
CA ASN A 280 32.95 7.97 -4.00
C ASN A 280 32.85 8.07 -5.53
N ILE A 281 33.46 9.11 -6.09
CA ILE A 281 33.36 9.47 -7.51
C ILE A 281 33.71 8.32 -8.46
N ASN A 282 34.81 7.61 -8.23
CA ASN A 282 35.27 6.56 -9.14
C ASN A 282 34.46 5.27 -8.98
N ALA A 283 34.06 4.94 -7.73
CA ALA A 283 33.25 3.76 -7.46
C ALA A 283 31.81 3.93 -7.97
N PHE A 284 31.24 5.12 -7.80
CA PHE A 284 29.93 5.49 -8.32
C PHE A 284 29.88 5.35 -9.85
N GLU A 285 30.85 5.93 -10.57
CA GLU A 285 30.90 5.83 -12.03
C GLU A 285 31.00 4.38 -12.52
N THR A 286 31.82 3.57 -11.84
CA THR A 286 31.99 2.15 -12.21
C THR A 286 30.67 1.38 -12.07
N ILE A 287 29.97 1.56 -10.95
CA ILE A 287 28.67 0.90 -10.73
C ILE A 287 27.61 1.44 -11.68
N PHE A 288 27.58 2.75 -11.90
CA PHE A 288 26.66 3.39 -12.82
C PHE A 288 26.82 2.84 -14.25
N GLN A 289 28.04 2.79 -14.79
CA GLN A 289 28.29 2.22 -16.12
C GLN A 289 27.84 0.76 -16.21
N ARG A 290 28.12 -0.04 -15.19
CA ARG A 290 27.69 -1.45 -15.18
C ARG A 290 26.17 -1.62 -15.16
N LEU A 291 25.44 -0.76 -14.44
CA LEU A 291 23.97 -0.71 -14.46
C LEU A 291 23.43 -0.29 -15.84
N THR A 292 24.15 0.62 -16.50
CA THR A 292 23.76 1.18 -17.80
C THR A 292 23.99 0.20 -18.95
N PHE A 293 25.09 -0.57 -18.91
CA PHE A 293 25.50 -1.49 -19.98
C PHE A 293 25.20 -2.97 -19.70
N GLY A 294 24.52 -3.28 -18.58
CA GLY A 294 24.04 -4.63 -18.26
C GLY A 294 25.09 -5.60 -17.72
N ASP A 295 26.24 -5.11 -17.25
CA ASP A 295 27.40 -5.93 -16.85
C ASP A 295 27.29 -6.51 -15.42
N LEU A 296 26.18 -6.24 -14.72
CA LEU A 296 25.89 -6.80 -13.39
C LEU A 296 25.17 -8.16 -13.45
N GLY A 297 24.95 -8.72 -14.64
CA GLY A 297 24.15 -9.94 -14.81
C GLY A 297 22.66 -9.75 -14.49
N LEU A 298 22.24 -8.49 -14.30
CA LEU A 298 20.85 -8.09 -14.16
C LEU A 298 20.33 -7.77 -15.55
N ASN A 299 19.47 -8.62 -16.11
CA ASN A 299 18.74 -8.34 -17.35
C ASN A 299 17.66 -7.29 -17.06
N VAL A 300 18.08 -6.03 -16.94
CA VAL A 300 17.20 -4.91 -16.60
C VAL A 300 16.78 -4.18 -17.87
N GLU A 301 15.49 -4.27 -18.19
CA GLU A 301 14.86 -3.35 -19.14
C GLU A 301 14.41 -2.10 -18.38
N TRP A 302 15.18 -1.03 -18.47
CA TRP A 302 14.85 0.25 -17.84
C TRP A 302 13.55 0.83 -18.42
N THR A 303 12.62 1.22 -17.56
CA THR A 303 11.50 2.07 -18.01
C THR A 303 12.02 3.49 -18.28
N PRO A 304 11.36 4.27 -19.15
CA PRO A 304 11.76 5.66 -19.43
C PRO A 304 11.88 6.52 -18.17
N GLU A 305 10.98 6.31 -17.20
CA GLU A 305 10.95 7.03 -15.92
C GLU A 305 12.14 6.66 -15.03
N ALA A 306 12.43 5.36 -14.90
CA ALA A 306 13.57 4.88 -14.13
C ALA A 306 14.90 5.33 -14.73
N TRP A 307 14.99 5.40 -16.06
CA TRP A 307 16.15 5.94 -16.75
C TRP A 307 16.37 7.43 -16.47
N ALA A 308 15.30 8.23 -16.54
CA ALA A 308 15.36 9.66 -16.26
C ALA A 308 15.81 9.94 -14.82
N GLU A 309 15.33 9.15 -13.86
CA GLU A 309 15.76 9.26 -12.46
C GLU A 309 17.19 8.79 -12.23
N LEU A 310 17.65 7.76 -12.95
CA LEU A 310 19.02 7.29 -12.88
C LEU A 310 19.99 8.38 -13.36
N GLN A 311 19.66 9.04 -14.48
CA GLN A 311 20.39 10.21 -14.96
C GLN A 311 20.38 11.36 -13.95
N PHE A 312 19.22 11.63 -13.34
CA PHE A 312 19.11 12.66 -12.32
C PHE A 312 19.99 12.38 -11.08
N LEU A 313 20.08 11.13 -10.62
CA LEU A 313 20.96 10.75 -9.52
C LEU A 313 22.44 10.97 -9.86
N GLN A 314 22.83 10.68 -11.10
CA GLN A 314 24.18 10.97 -11.59
C GLN A 314 24.46 12.48 -11.63
N ASP A 315 23.53 13.29 -12.13
CA ASP A 315 23.68 14.74 -12.14
C ASP A 315 23.83 15.32 -10.73
N ILE A 316 23.06 14.81 -9.77
CA ILE A 316 23.19 15.18 -8.35
C ILE A 316 24.58 14.80 -7.83
N HIS A 317 24.99 13.55 -8.07
CA HIS A 317 26.27 13.04 -7.60
C HIS A 317 27.44 13.87 -8.17
N ASP A 318 27.43 14.12 -9.48
CA ASP A 318 28.46 14.87 -10.18
C ASP A 318 28.54 16.33 -9.70
N ARG A 319 27.39 16.95 -9.37
CA ARG A 319 27.36 18.29 -8.77
C ARG A 319 27.85 18.33 -7.33
N ALA A 320 27.54 17.31 -6.54
CA ALA A 320 27.88 17.28 -5.12
C ALA A 320 29.35 16.88 -4.88
N TYR A 321 29.86 15.93 -5.66
CA TYR A 321 31.17 15.31 -5.43
C TYR A 321 32.17 15.57 -6.55
N GLY A 322 31.73 16.03 -7.73
CA GLY A 322 32.58 16.23 -8.90
C GLY A 322 32.58 15.06 -9.88
N LEU A 323 33.24 15.25 -11.02
CA LEU A 323 33.31 14.28 -12.11
C LEU A 323 34.44 13.26 -11.90
N SER A 324 34.24 12.04 -12.39
CA SER A 324 35.26 10.99 -12.37
C SER A 324 36.40 11.28 -13.34
N ASN A 325 37.58 10.69 -13.08
CA ASN A 325 38.74 10.84 -13.98
C ASN A 325 38.45 10.33 -15.40
N ALA A 326 37.62 9.29 -15.52
CA ALA A 326 37.17 8.75 -16.81
C ALA A 326 36.35 9.76 -17.62
N ARG A 327 35.58 10.63 -16.96
CA ARG A 327 34.79 11.69 -17.59
C ARG A 327 35.57 12.98 -17.82
N LEU A 328 36.56 13.25 -16.97
CA LEU A 328 37.45 14.40 -17.09
C LEU A 328 38.51 14.24 -18.19
N SER A 329 38.85 12.99 -18.54
CA SER A 329 39.81 12.67 -19.61
C SER A 329 39.17 11.75 -20.66
N PRO A 330 38.30 12.27 -21.54
CA PRO A 330 37.68 11.46 -22.59
C PRO A 330 38.64 10.98 -23.69
N TRP A 331 39.94 11.31 -23.58
CA TRP A 331 40.97 11.03 -24.56
C TRP A 331 42.23 10.44 -23.90
N LEU A 332 42.13 9.20 -23.45
CA LEU A 332 43.28 8.30 -23.27
C LEU A 332 42.93 6.91 -23.80
#